data_AF-A0A9X4RJB3-F1
#
_entry.id   AF-A0A9X4RJB3-F1
#
_cell.length_a   1.000
_cell.length_b   1.000
_cell.length_c   1.000
_cell.angle_alpha   90.00
_cell.angle_beta   90.00
_cell.angle_gamma   90.00
#
_symmetry.space_group_name_H-M   'P 1'
#
loop_
_entity.id
_entity.type
_entity.pdbx_description
1 polymer ?
#
loop_
_entity_poly.entity_id
_entity_poly.type
_entity_poly.pdbx_seq_one_letter_code
_entity_poly.pdbx_strand_id
1 'polypeptide(L)'
;MAEMFNHGYALLIGVGESKYHSLSLPVTVKDTQAIYGALTDRDLCGYPQEQIRVLNNDEATRDGILQGLSWLKKKVESDREATAIVYYSGHGWVDKSDNRYYLLQHDVKPSKLAASALSAEVFTDAIREIEAERLLVVIDSCHAAGMATSKDADAELMDEFDGFERVAFSKGLIEDLKRGKGRVVFTSSEGHQESWILKDQSLSIYTFHFLEALQGVGNQAGDRVVRVSNLMNYLGKSVPETTRQVYNRNQTPHFDFDTGDFAIALLRGGKGLSEKGWDEVRSEVGQKVNKIADKIVQKGKFITNINEAQGLHIGDNFYGGDHASHKSVVQKALENVTAGGNINVNISQSIGNETND
;
A
#
# COMPACT_ATOMS: atom_id res chain seq x y z
N MET A 1 13.14 24.45 7.87
CA MET A 1 12.03 23.99 6.99
C MET A 1 12.21 22.49 6.79
N ALA A 2 11.13 21.72 6.61
CA ALA A 2 11.26 20.30 6.28
C ALA A 2 11.96 20.14 4.93
N GLU A 3 12.90 19.20 4.86
CA GLU A 3 13.57 18.82 3.61
C GLU A 3 12.62 17.98 2.74
N MET A 4 12.87 17.97 1.43
CA MET A 4 12.13 17.14 0.47
C MET A 4 13.05 16.06 -0.09
N PHE A 5 12.53 14.85 -0.25
CA PHE A 5 13.24 13.73 -0.85
C PHE A 5 13.15 13.80 -2.38
N ASN A 6 13.79 14.83 -2.96
CA ASN A 6 13.61 15.24 -4.36
C ASN A 6 14.14 14.26 -5.43
N HIS A 7 14.82 13.19 -5.03
CA HIS A 7 15.29 12.15 -5.95
C HIS A 7 14.57 10.81 -5.72
N GLY A 8 13.45 10.83 -4.98
CA GLY A 8 12.66 9.64 -4.73
C GLY A 8 11.51 9.50 -5.70
N TYR A 9 11.41 8.36 -6.37
CA TYR A 9 10.29 8.03 -7.25
C TYR A 9 9.62 6.75 -6.78
N ALA A 10 8.29 6.68 -6.88
CA ALA A 10 7.56 5.48 -6.49
C ALA A 10 6.45 5.13 -7.49
N LEU A 11 6.34 3.83 -7.79
CA LEU A 11 5.18 3.24 -8.43
C LEU A 11 4.50 2.32 -7.43
N LEU A 12 3.28 2.66 -7.02
CA LEU A 12 2.49 1.90 -6.06
C LEU A 12 1.31 1.25 -6.80
N ILE A 13 1.18 -0.07 -6.71
CA ILE A 13 0.21 -0.87 -7.46
C ILE A 13 -0.63 -1.65 -6.45
N GLY A 14 -1.93 -1.39 -6.39
CA GLY A 14 -2.88 -2.05 -5.48
C GLY A 14 -4.06 -2.62 -6.25
N VAL A 15 -4.17 -3.94 -6.35
CA VAL A 15 -5.25 -4.59 -7.12
C VAL A 15 -6.47 -4.83 -6.23
N GLY A 16 -7.20 -3.74 -5.94
CA GLY A 16 -8.34 -3.76 -5.02
C GLY A 16 -9.59 -4.39 -5.60
N GLU A 17 -10.09 -3.80 -6.68
CA GLU A 17 -11.23 -4.33 -7.42
C GLU A 17 -10.76 -5.10 -8.64
N SER A 18 -11.30 -6.29 -8.86
CA SER A 18 -11.12 -7.06 -10.09
C SER A 18 -12.39 -7.02 -10.94
N LYS A 19 -12.25 -7.04 -12.27
CA LYS A 19 -13.38 -7.26 -13.19
C LYS A 19 -14.09 -8.57 -12.92
N TYR A 20 -13.36 -9.55 -12.37
CA TYR A 20 -13.96 -10.75 -11.79
C TYR A 20 -14.09 -10.56 -10.28
N HIS A 21 -15.29 -10.19 -9.83
CA HIS A 21 -15.51 -9.63 -8.50
C HIS A 21 -15.01 -10.52 -7.34
N SER A 22 -15.08 -11.84 -7.48
CA SER A 22 -14.60 -12.79 -6.45
C SER A 22 -13.08 -12.77 -6.25
N LEU A 23 -12.31 -12.19 -7.17
CA LEU A 23 -10.87 -11.92 -7.02
C LEU A 23 -10.57 -10.52 -6.47
N SER A 24 -11.59 -9.77 -6.01
CA SER A 24 -11.36 -8.44 -5.44
C SER A 24 -10.75 -8.54 -4.05
N LEU A 25 -9.72 -7.73 -3.81
CA LEU A 25 -8.99 -7.65 -2.56
C LEU A 25 -8.84 -6.18 -2.11
N PRO A 26 -9.91 -5.54 -1.56
CA PRO A 26 -9.95 -4.09 -1.32
C PRO A 26 -8.84 -3.53 -0.42
N VAL A 27 -8.25 -4.36 0.46
CA VAL A 27 -7.15 -3.93 1.33
C VAL A 27 -5.94 -3.41 0.54
N THR A 28 -5.70 -3.94 -0.67
CA THR A 28 -4.52 -3.60 -1.47
C THR A 28 -4.53 -2.14 -1.93
N VAL A 29 -5.73 -1.56 -2.11
CA VAL A 29 -5.92 -0.12 -2.34
C VAL A 29 -5.57 0.67 -1.07
N LYS A 30 -5.99 0.19 0.10
CA LYS A 30 -5.69 0.85 1.38
C LYS A 30 -4.18 0.84 1.65
N ASP A 31 -3.51 -0.26 1.33
CA ASP A 31 -2.05 -0.39 1.43
C ASP A 31 -1.33 0.69 0.61
N THR A 32 -1.65 0.81 -0.69
CA THR A 32 -0.98 1.80 -1.55
C THR A 32 -1.35 3.24 -1.19
N GLN A 33 -2.59 3.49 -0.76
CA GLN A 33 -3.02 4.80 -0.29
C GLN A 33 -2.30 5.23 0.98
N ALA A 34 -2.13 4.31 1.95
CA ALA A 34 -1.41 4.59 3.17
C ALA A 34 0.08 4.84 2.91
N ILE A 35 0.71 4.05 2.04
CA ILE A 35 2.11 4.26 1.62
C ILE A 35 2.26 5.60 0.92
N TYR A 36 1.38 5.93 -0.03
CA TYR A 36 1.39 7.22 -0.70
C TYR A 36 1.28 8.39 0.29
N GLY A 37 0.37 8.30 1.27
CA GLY A 37 0.20 9.29 2.32
C GLY A 37 1.48 9.47 3.14
N ALA A 38 2.10 8.38 3.58
CA ALA A 38 3.36 8.43 4.33
C ALA A 38 4.52 9.00 3.51
N LEU A 39 4.63 8.61 2.23
CA LEU A 39 5.68 9.08 1.33
C LEU A 39 5.57 10.59 1.07
N THR A 40 4.36 11.09 0.82
CA THR A 40 4.14 12.50 0.44
C THR A 40 4.03 13.47 1.62
N ASP A 41 3.83 12.97 2.84
CA ASP A 41 3.82 13.82 4.02
C ASP A 41 5.22 14.43 4.26
N ARG A 42 5.27 15.77 4.25
CA ARG A 42 6.50 16.57 4.42
C ARG A 42 7.12 16.42 5.80
N ASP A 43 6.32 16.12 6.82
CA ASP A 43 6.79 15.87 8.17
C ASP A 43 7.07 14.38 8.42
N LEU A 44 6.94 13.52 7.39
CA LEU A 44 7.37 12.12 7.38
C LEU A 44 8.48 11.90 6.33
N CYS A 45 8.12 11.44 5.13
CA CYS A 45 9.09 11.00 4.12
C CYS A 45 9.45 12.09 3.09
N GLY A 46 8.60 13.09 2.90
CA GLY A 46 8.90 14.29 2.12
C GLY A 46 9.03 14.10 0.61
N TYR A 47 8.38 13.11 0.00
CA TYR A 47 8.37 12.95 -1.45
C TYR A 47 7.48 14.02 -2.12
N PRO A 48 7.94 14.67 -3.21
CA PRO A 48 7.07 15.39 -4.13
C PRO A 48 6.00 14.46 -4.73
N GLN A 49 4.74 14.92 -4.75
CA GLN A 49 3.60 14.11 -5.20
C GLN A 49 3.74 13.65 -6.66
N GLU A 50 4.29 14.51 -7.51
CA GLU A 50 4.52 14.26 -8.94
C GLU A 50 5.57 13.18 -9.23
N GLN A 51 6.34 12.78 -8.21
CA GLN A 51 7.32 11.69 -8.29
C GLN A 51 6.73 10.34 -7.90
N ILE A 52 5.46 10.30 -7.50
CA ILE A 52 4.76 9.06 -7.16
C ILE A 52 3.59 8.84 -8.12
N ARG A 53 3.47 7.60 -8.60
CA ARG A 53 2.32 7.14 -9.37
C ARG A 53 1.64 6.02 -8.63
N VAL A 54 0.32 6.12 -8.47
CA VAL A 54 -0.52 5.08 -7.88
C VAL A 54 -1.40 4.49 -8.97
N LEU A 55 -1.46 3.15 -9.03
CA LEU A 55 -2.34 2.39 -9.91
C LEU A 55 -3.19 1.49 -9.03
N ASN A 56 -4.48 1.79 -8.91
CA ASN A 56 -5.41 0.88 -8.27
C ASN A 56 -6.67 0.68 -9.12
N ASN A 57 -7.45 -0.36 -8.79
CA ASN A 57 -8.73 -0.68 -9.44
C ASN A 57 -8.60 -0.69 -10.97
N ASP A 58 -9.45 0.05 -11.69
CA ASP A 58 -9.51 0.11 -13.14
C ASP A 58 -8.23 0.61 -13.84
N GLU A 59 -7.29 1.17 -13.09
CA GLU A 59 -5.97 1.56 -13.59
C GLU A 59 -4.90 0.47 -13.42
N ALA A 60 -5.09 -0.44 -12.47
CA ALA A 60 -4.21 -1.58 -12.23
C ALA A 60 -4.45 -2.72 -13.23
N THR A 61 -4.57 -2.38 -14.52
CA THR A 61 -4.66 -3.33 -15.64
C THR A 61 -3.27 -3.80 -16.06
N ARG A 62 -3.21 -4.83 -16.91
CA ARG A 62 -1.92 -5.34 -17.41
C ARG A 62 -1.13 -4.22 -18.09
N ASP A 63 -1.80 -3.49 -18.98
CA ASP A 63 -1.20 -2.38 -19.72
C ASP A 63 -0.92 -1.19 -18.80
N GLY A 64 -1.78 -0.93 -17.81
CA GLY A 64 -1.58 0.12 -16.81
C GLY A 64 -0.30 -0.09 -16.01
N ILE A 65 -0.07 -1.30 -15.51
CA ILE A 65 1.14 -1.69 -14.77
C ILE A 65 2.39 -1.52 -15.65
N LEU A 66 2.38 -2.04 -16.87
CA LEU A 66 3.52 -1.91 -17.79
C LEU A 66 3.82 -0.45 -18.17
N GLN A 67 2.77 0.37 -18.37
CA GLN A 67 2.94 1.81 -18.59
C GLN A 67 3.44 2.54 -17.33
N GLY A 68 3.06 2.07 -16.14
CA GLY A 68 3.61 2.55 -14.86
C GLY A 68 5.11 2.30 -14.76
N LEU A 69 5.55 1.07 -15.05
CA LEU A 69 6.97 0.70 -15.06
C LEU A 69 7.76 1.51 -16.11
N SER A 70 7.20 1.67 -17.32
CA SER A 70 7.80 2.51 -18.37
C SER A 70 7.91 3.98 -17.96
N TRP A 71 6.94 4.50 -17.20
CA TRP A 71 7.04 5.85 -16.64
C TRP A 71 8.16 5.95 -15.60
N LEU A 72 8.26 4.98 -14.69
CA LEU A 72 9.29 4.97 -13.66
C LEU A 72 10.70 4.90 -14.28
N LYS A 73 10.87 4.04 -15.30
CA LYS A 73 12.09 3.99 -16.13
C LYS A 73 12.48 5.38 -16.62
N LYS A 74 11.57 6.10 -17.27
CA LYS A 74 11.84 7.46 -17.81
C LYS A 74 12.21 8.48 -16.72
N LYS A 75 11.63 8.36 -15.52
CA LYS A 75 11.96 9.22 -14.38
C LYS A 75 13.38 8.97 -13.90
N VAL A 76 13.74 7.71 -13.70
CA VAL A 76 15.08 7.29 -13.32
C VAL A 76 16.11 7.70 -14.37
N GLU A 77 15.85 7.49 -15.66
CA GLU A 77 16.76 7.90 -16.75
C GLU A 77 17.04 9.42 -16.76
N SER A 78 16.07 10.23 -16.30
CA SER A 78 16.21 11.69 -16.21
C SER A 78 16.90 12.18 -14.93
N ASP A 79 17.18 11.30 -13.98
CA ASP A 79 17.71 11.63 -12.65
C ASP A 79 18.75 10.60 -12.20
N ARG A 80 20.04 10.96 -12.34
CA ARG A 80 21.16 10.07 -11.99
C ARG A 80 21.23 9.75 -10.50
N GLU A 81 20.56 10.51 -9.65
CA GLU A 81 20.54 10.32 -8.21
C GLU A 81 19.24 9.64 -7.75
N ALA A 82 18.44 9.08 -8.68
CA ALA A 82 17.16 8.47 -8.37
C ALA A 82 17.28 7.29 -7.39
N THR A 83 16.50 7.36 -6.31
CA THR A 83 16.01 6.19 -5.58
C THR A 83 14.60 5.88 -6.07
N ALA A 84 14.36 4.67 -6.53
CA ALA A 84 13.07 4.22 -7.02
C ALA A 84 12.46 3.12 -6.12
N ILE A 85 11.14 3.16 -5.96
CA ILE A 85 10.35 2.12 -5.29
C ILE A 85 9.32 1.58 -6.28
N VAL A 86 9.23 0.27 -6.42
CA VAL A 86 8.07 -0.41 -7.00
C VAL A 86 7.42 -1.22 -5.90
N TYR A 87 6.17 -0.90 -5.57
CA TYR A 87 5.40 -1.62 -4.55
C TYR A 87 4.17 -2.25 -5.19
N TYR A 88 4.03 -3.56 -5.09
CA TYR A 88 2.85 -4.30 -5.55
C TYR A 88 2.13 -4.91 -4.34
N SER A 89 0.83 -4.64 -4.20
CA SER A 89 -0.09 -5.34 -3.29
C SER A 89 -1.22 -5.96 -4.11
N GLY A 90 -1.38 -7.28 -4.02
CA GLY A 90 -2.39 -8.00 -4.79
C GLY A 90 -2.25 -9.52 -4.78
N HIS A 91 -3.04 -10.20 -5.60
CA HIS A 91 -2.93 -11.65 -5.76
C HIS A 91 -1.71 -12.04 -6.58
N GLY A 92 -1.09 -13.15 -6.20
CA GLY A 92 0.00 -13.78 -6.93
C GLY A 92 -0.12 -15.30 -6.89
N TRP A 93 -0.30 -15.92 -8.05
CA TRP A 93 -0.63 -17.33 -8.20
C TRP A 93 0.36 -18.05 -9.13
N VAL A 94 0.60 -19.33 -8.89
CA VAL A 94 1.39 -20.19 -9.76
C VAL A 94 0.48 -21.13 -10.54
N ASP A 95 0.72 -21.26 -11.84
CA ASP A 95 0.16 -22.32 -12.66
C ASP A 95 0.88 -23.63 -12.33
N LYS A 96 0.14 -24.64 -11.84
CA LYS A 96 0.72 -25.93 -11.45
C LYS A 96 1.25 -26.73 -12.65
N SER A 97 0.82 -26.41 -13.87
CA SER A 97 1.19 -27.17 -15.07
C SER A 97 2.60 -26.85 -15.57
N ASP A 98 3.05 -25.60 -15.46
CA ASP A 98 4.35 -25.14 -15.94
C ASP A 98 5.16 -24.35 -14.88
N ASN A 99 4.62 -24.23 -13.67
CA ASN A 99 5.20 -23.55 -12.52
C ASN A 99 5.48 -22.05 -12.75
N ARG A 100 4.76 -21.41 -13.69
CA ARG A 100 4.86 -19.96 -13.91
C ARG A 100 4.06 -19.18 -12.90
N TYR A 101 4.63 -18.06 -12.45
CA TYR A 101 4.00 -17.15 -11.50
C TYR A 101 3.29 -16.02 -12.23
N TYR A 102 2.12 -15.64 -11.75
CA TYR A 102 1.29 -14.59 -12.30
C TYR A 102 0.84 -13.63 -11.20
N LEU A 103 1.04 -12.33 -11.45
CA LEU A 103 0.42 -11.25 -10.69
C LEU A 103 -0.97 -11.03 -11.29
N LEU A 104 -2.02 -11.14 -10.49
CA LEU A 104 -3.38 -10.97 -10.99
C LEU A 104 -3.79 -9.51 -10.88
N GLN A 105 -3.93 -8.89 -12.03
CA GLN A 105 -4.29 -7.49 -12.18
C GLN A 105 -5.79 -7.30 -12.46
N HIS A 106 -6.30 -6.07 -12.41
CA HIS A 106 -7.74 -5.76 -12.46
C HIS A 106 -8.50 -6.41 -13.62
N ASP A 107 -7.90 -6.48 -14.80
CA ASP A 107 -8.52 -6.99 -16.02
C ASP A 107 -8.21 -8.45 -16.34
N VAL A 108 -7.72 -9.22 -15.36
CA VAL A 108 -7.50 -10.66 -15.48
C VAL A 108 -8.79 -11.38 -15.88
N LYS A 109 -8.66 -12.39 -16.75
CA LYS A 109 -9.79 -13.21 -17.21
C LYS A 109 -9.64 -14.62 -16.65
N PRO A 110 -10.44 -15.02 -15.65
CA PRO A 110 -10.40 -16.35 -15.04
C PRO A 110 -10.36 -17.51 -16.03
N SER A 111 -11.26 -17.47 -17.03
CA SER A 111 -11.39 -18.51 -18.05
C SER A 111 -10.16 -18.69 -18.96
N LYS A 112 -9.21 -17.74 -18.91
CA LYS A 112 -7.95 -17.74 -19.66
C LYS A 112 -6.84 -17.13 -18.81
N LEU A 113 -6.69 -17.58 -17.56
CA LEU A 113 -5.81 -16.93 -16.58
C LEU A 113 -4.37 -16.81 -17.09
N ALA A 114 -3.74 -17.90 -17.51
CA ALA A 114 -2.36 -17.89 -18.03
C ALA A 114 -2.15 -16.94 -19.24
N ALA A 115 -3.19 -16.74 -20.08
CA ALA A 115 -3.10 -15.87 -21.25
C ALA A 115 -3.44 -14.40 -20.97
N SER A 116 -4.08 -14.10 -19.84
CA SER A 116 -4.57 -12.75 -19.50
C SER A 116 -3.88 -12.13 -18.30
N ALA A 117 -3.38 -12.94 -17.36
CA ALA A 117 -2.68 -12.49 -16.18
C ALA A 117 -1.28 -11.96 -16.54
N LEU A 118 -0.73 -11.09 -15.69
CA LEU A 118 0.61 -10.58 -15.83
C LEU A 118 1.62 -11.61 -15.30
N SER A 119 2.27 -12.35 -16.20
CA SER A 119 3.35 -13.27 -15.82
C SER A 119 4.50 -12.53 -15.13
N ALA A 120 5.11 -13.14 -14.11
CA ALA A 120 6.24 -12.59 -13.38
C ALA A 120 7.46 -12.37 -14.28
N GLU A 121 7.62 -13.14 -15.36
CA GLU A 121 8.68 -12.96 -16.36
C GLU A 121 8.52 -11.61 -17.06
N VAL A 122 7.35 -11.32 -17.62
CA VAL A 122 7.05 -10.02 -18.26
C VAL A 122 7.21 -8.86 -17.27
N PHE A 123 6.74 -9.01 -16.03
CA PHE A 123 6.94 -8.00 -14.99
C PHE A 123 8.43 -7.79 -14.68
N THR A 124 9.19 -8.87 -14.53
CA THR A 124 10.62 -8.86 -14.25
C THR A 124 11.42 -8.23 -15.39
N ASP A 125 11.07 -8.54 -16.64
CA ASP A 125 11.71 -7.94 -17.81
C ASP A 125 11.46 -6.43 -17.87
N ALA A 126 10.24 -5.98 -17.57
CA ALA A 126 9.93 -4.55 -17.49
C ALA A 126 10.67 -3.85 -16.33
N ILE A 127 10.80 -4.50 -15.17
CA ILE A 127 11.64 -4.01 -14.06
C ILE A 127 13.12 -3.95 -14.47
N ARG A 128 13.58 -4.93 -15.25
CA ARG A 128 14.98 -5.01 -15.70
C ARG A 128 15.39 -3.83 -16.57
N GLU A 129 14.46 -3.24 -17.30
CA GLU A 129 14.69 -2.02 -18.07
C GLU A 129 14.87 -0.76 -17.21
N ILE A 130 14.57 -0.81 -15.91
CA ILE A 130 14.78 0.32 -15.00
C ILE A 130 16.23 0.28 -14.51
N GLU A 131 17.06 1.13 -15.11
CA GLU A 131 18.48 1.29 -14.78
C GLU A 131 18.70 2.32 -13.65
N ALA A 132 18.16 2.04 -12.46
CA ALA A 132 18.41 2.88 -11.28
C ALA A 132 19.63 2.37 -10.49
N GLU A 133 20.40 3.28 -9.88
CA GLU A 133 21.44 2.90 -8.92
C GLU A 133 20.86 2.43 -7.57
N ARG A 134 19.59 2.73 -7.32
CA ARG A 134 18.87 2.46 -6.07
C ARG A 134 17.42 2.12 -6.41
N LEU A 135 17.09 0.83 -6.53
CA LEU A 135 15.74 0.34 -6.80
C LEU A 135 15.33 -0.67 -5.72
N LEU A 136 14.28 -0.32 -4.99
CA LEU A 136 13.60 -1.25 -4.09
C LEU A 136 12.34 -1.78 -4.79
N VAL A 137 12.26 -3.10 -4.98
CA VAL A 137 11.05 -3.79 -5.44
C VAL A 137 10.44 -4.50 -4.25
N VAL A 138 9.18 -4.20 -3.93
CA VAL A 138 8.43 -4.82 -2.86
C VAL A 138 7.22 -5.52 -3.44
N ILE A 139 7.14 -6.83 -3.23
CA ILE A 139 6.05 -7.67 -3.68
C ILE A 139 5.28 -8.17 -2.44
N ASP A 140 4.22 -7.45 -2.09
CA ASP A 140 3.24 -7.88 -1.11
C ASP A 140 2.14 -8.70 -1.80
N SER A 141 2.51 -9.90 -2.24
CA SER A 141 1.61 -10.80 -2.94
C SER A 141 1.62 -12.19 -2.33
N CYS A 142 0.67 -12.43 -1.43
CA CYS A 142 0.23 -13.76 -1.02
C CYS A 142 -1.06 -13.67 -0.24
N HIS A 143 -1.82 -14.77 -0.19
CA HIS A 143 -3.19 -14.83 0.27
C HIS A 143 -3.47 -14.00 1.52
N ALA A 144 -4.37 -13.02 1.35
CA ALA A 144 -5.10 -12.31 2.37
C ALA A 144 -6.06 -13.22 3.15
N ALA A 145 -5.55 -14.30 3.75
CA ALA A 145 -6.29 -15.00 4.77
C ALA A 145 -6.61 -13.98 5.88
N GLY A 146 -7.89 -13.83 6.20
CA GLY A 146 -8.36 -12.86 7.19
C GLY A 146 -9.43 -11.89 6.68
N MET A 147 -9.69 -11.81 5.38
CA MET A 147 -10.97 -11.27 4.91
C MET A 147 -12.11 -12.15 5.42
N ALA A 148 -13.20 -11.52 5.85
CA ALA A 148 -14.42 -12.18 6.30
C ALA A 148 -15.19 -12.89 5.15
N THR A 149 -14.50 -13.34 4.10
CA THR A 149 -15.03 -14.35 3.19
C THR A 149 -15.14 -15.64 3.99
N SER A 150 -16.32 -16.27 3.99
CA SER A 150 -16.47 -17.59 4.62
C SER A 150 -15.41 -18.54 4.07
N LYS A 151 -14.97 -19.51 4.88
CA LYS A 151 -14.09 -20.60 4.40
C LYS A 151 -14.64 -21.25 3.12
N ASP A 152 -15.96 -21.24 2.98
CA ASP A 152 -16.68 -21.75 1.82
C ASP A 152 -16.43 -20.91 0.56
N ALA A 153 -16.45 -19.57 0.64
CA ALA A 153 -16.16 -18.71 -0.52
C ALA A 153 -14.70 -18.83 -0.99
N ASP A 154 -13.78 -19.05 -0.05
CA ASP A 154 -12.38 -19.27 -0.40
C ASP A 154 -12.15 -20.65 -1.03
N ALA A 155 -12.85 -21.68 -0.52
CA ALA A 155 -12.85 -23.01 -1.11
C ALA A 155 -13.48 -23.03 -2.51
N GLU A 156 -14.62 -22.36 -2.71
CA GLU A 156 -15.29 -22.22 -4.02
C GLU A 156 -14.38 -21.52 -5.04
N LEU A 157 -13.67 -20.48 -4.63
CA LEU A 157 -12.64 -19.85 -5.46
C LEU A 157 -11.52 -20.84 -5.81
N MET A 158 -11.00 -21.60 -4.85
CA MET A 158 -9.94 -22.56 -5.15
C MET A 158 -10.40 -23.69 -6.07
N ASP A 159 -11.64 -24.16 -5.93
CA ASP A 159 -12.25 -25.15 -6.83
C ASP A 159 -12.40 -24.60 -8.26
N GLU A 160 -12.76 -23.32 -8.41
CA GLU A 160 -12.83 -22.65 -9.72
C GLU A 160 -11.46 -22.58 -10.42
N PHE A 161 -10.37 -22.59 -9.63
CA PHE A 161 -9.00 -22.44 -10.11
C PHE A 161 -8.11 -23.63 -9.73
N ASP A 162 -8.60 -24.86 -9.82
CA ASP A 162 -7.89 -26.10 -9.42
C ASP A 162 -6.48 -26.26 -10.05
N GLY A 163 -6.26 -25.69 -11.24
CA GLY A 163 -4.95 -25.65 -11.91
C GLY A 163 -3.93 -24.66 -11.34
N PHE A 164 -4.33 -23.79 -10.41
CA PHE A 164 -3.49 -22.74 -9.84
C PHE A 164 -3.28 -22.92 -8.34
N GLU A 165 -2.15 -22.44 -7.85
CA GLU A 165 -1.82 -22.42 -6.42
C GLU A 165 -1.49 -20.99 -5.99
N ARG A 166 -1.88 -20.64 -4.77
CA ARG A 166 -1.51 -19.36 -4.15
C ARG A 166 -0.20 -19.56 -3.41
N VAL A 167 0.89 -19.01 -3.94
CA VAL A 167 2.23 -19.17 -3.36
C VAL A 167 2.98 -17.85 -3.37
N ALA A 168 4.00 -17.77 -2.52
CA ALA A 168 4.87 -16.60 -2.47
C ALA A 168 5.70 -16.50 -3.74
N PHE A 169 6.19 -15.29 -3.99
CA PHE A 169 7.10 -15.04 -5.09
C PHE A 169 8.33 -15.95 -4.97
N SER A 170 8.64 -16.71 -6.01
CA SER A 170 9.62 -17.80 -5.91
C SER A 170 11.06 -17.27 -5.80
N LYS A 171 11.95 -18.04 -5.17
CA LYS A 171 13.38 -17.69 -5.06
C LYS A 171 14.02 -17.43 -6.42
N GLY A 172 13.68 -18.23 -7.44
CA GLY A 172 14.20 -18.04 -8.81
C GLY A 172 13.81 -16.69 -9.40
N LEU A 173 12.55 -16.28 -9.20
CA LEU A 173 12.07 -14.98 -9.67
C LEU A 173 12.67 -13.80 -8.88
N ILE A 174 12.91 -13.98 -7.58
CA ILE A 174 13.62 -12.99 -6.74
C ILE A 174 15.04 -12.76 -7.29
N GLU A 175 15.78 -13.85 -7.55
CA GLU A 175 17.10 -13.78 -8.17
C GLU A 175 17.05 -13.12 -9.55
N ASP A 176 16.01 -13.41 -10.34
CA ASP A 176 15.82 -12.78 -11.65
C ASP A 176 15.55 -11.28 -11.55
N LEU A 177 14.71 -10.82 -10.61
CA LEU A 177 14.45 -9.40 -10.34
C LEU A 177 15.70 -8.67 -9.87
N LYS A 178 16.51 -9.33 -9.02
CA LYS A 178 17.75 -8.76 -8.49
C LYS A 178 18.79 -8.50 -9.58
N ARG A 179 18.79 -9.24 -10.69
CA ARG A 179 19.78 -9.05 -11.77
C ARG A 179 19.78 -7.61 -12.28
N GLY A 180 20.85 -6.89 -12.00
CA GLY A 180 20.99 -5.47 -12.30
C GLY A 180 21.87 -4.81 -11.24
N LYS A 181 22.14 -3.52 -11.39
CA LYS A 181 22.85 -2.76 -10.34
C LYS A 181 21.84 -2.17 -9.37
N GLY A 182 22.19 -2.15 -8.08
CA GLY A 182 21.47 -1.36 -7.08
C GLY A 182 20.05 -1.83 -6.77
N ARG A 183 19.78 -3.12 -6.89
CA ARG A 183 18.44 -3.70 -6.72
C ARG A 183 18.29 -4.47 -5.42
N VAL A 184 17.20 -4.17 -4.75
CA VAL A 184 16.77 -4.85 -3.54
C VAL A 184 15.37 -5.40 -3.80
N VAL A 185 15.14 -6.66 -3.45
CA VAL A 185 13.84 -7.31 -3.64
C VAL A 185 13.32 -7.80 -2.30
N PHE A 186 12.18 -7.27 -1.88
CA PHE A 186 11.46 -7.66 -0.68
C PHE A 186 10.16 -8.33 -1.06
N THR A 187 9.82 -9.40 -0.34
CA THR A 187 8.54 -10.11 -0.52
C THR A 187 7.91 -10.34 0.85
N SER A 188 6.57 -10.28 0.92
CA SER A 188 5.87 -10.26 2.21
C SER A 188 5.79 -11.62 2.92
N SER A 189 6.03 -12.71 2.20
CA SER A 189 6.07 -14.08 2.71
C SER A 189 7.04 -14.94 1.87
N GLU A 190 7.35 -16.16 2.32
CA GLU A 190 8.21 -17.10 1.61
C GLU A 190 7.53 -18.46 1.37
N GLY A 191 7.92 -19.14 0.28
CA GLY A 191 7.43 -20.48 -0.05
C GLY A 191 5.90 -20.54 -0.18
N HIS A 192 5.27 -21.42 0.59
CA HIS A 192 3.81 -21.58 0.64
C HIS A 192 3.16 -20.81 1.81
N GLN A 193 3.87 -19.84 2.40
CA GLN A 193 3.32 -19.00 3.46
C GLN A 193 2.44 -17.89 2.87
N GLU A 194 1.37 -17.55 3.61
CA GLU A 194 0.39 -16.52 3.24
C GLU A 194 0.84 -15.12 3.69
N SER A 195 0.26 -14.06 3.10
CA SER A 195 0.44 -12.67 3.55
C SER A 195 -0.86 -12.16 4.16
N TRP A 196 -0.86 -12.01 5.49
CA TRP A 196 -2.08 -11.82 6.26
C TRP A 196 -2.52 -10.35 6.30
N ILE A 197 -3.82 -10.14 6.49
CA ILE A 197 -4.41 -8.83 6.76
C ILE A 197 -4.60 -8.65 8.26
N LEU A 198 -4.57 -7.42 8.77
CA LEU A 198 -5.02 -7.12 10.13
C LEU A 198 -6.49 -7.52 10.35
N LYS A 199 -6.87 -7.91 11.57
CA LYS A 199 -8.25 -8.33 11.89
C LYS A 199 -9.31 -7.25 11.63
N ASP A 200 -8.93 -5.97 11.69
CA ASP A 200 -9.80 -4.84 11.40
C ASP A 200 -9.89 -4.51 9.89
N GLN A 201 -9.18 -5.27 9.04
CA GLN A 201 -9.13 -5.10 7.59
C GLN A 201 -8.66 -3.70 7.14
N SER A 202 -7.90 -3.02 8.01
CA SER A 202 -7.35 -1.71 7.69
C SER A 202 -6.21 -1.79 6.67
N LEU A 203 -5.27 -2.72 6.86
CA LEU A 203 -4.07 -2.91 6.03
C LEU A 203 -3.61 -4.37 6.05
N SER A 204 -2.76 -4.75 5.10
CA SER A 204 -1.94 -5.95 5.23
C SER A 204 -1.01 -5.83 6.45
N ILE A 205 -0.69 -6.95 7.12
CA ILE A 205 0.26 -6.94 8.25
C ILE A 205 1.64 -6.44 7.77
N TYR A 206 2.03 -6.82 6.56
CA TYR A 206 3.29 -6.38 5.96
C TYR A 206 3.30 -4.87 5.72
N THR A 207 2.26 -4.31 5.08
CA THR A 207 2.14 -2.88 4.83
C THR A 207 2.05 -2.08 6.13
N PHE A 208 1.32 -2.57 7.13
CA PHE A 208 1.25 -1.93 8.45
C PHE A 208 2.65 -1.74 9.05
N HIS A 209 3.44 -2.81 9.10
CA HIS A 209 4.81 -2.72 9.63
C HIS A 209 5.78 -1.97 8.70
N PHE A 210 5.52 -1.96 7.39
CA PHE A 210 6.28 -1.15 6.44
C PHE A 210 6.09 0.35 6.73
N LEU A 211 4.85 0.77 7.02
CA LEU A 211 4.52 2.15 7.40
C LEU A 211 5.08 2.54 8.77
N GLU A 212 5.12 1.61 9.71
CA GLU A 212 5.84 1.79 10.98
C GLU A 212 7.33 2.06 10.72
N ALA A 213 7.99 1.23 9.91
CA ALA A 213 9.40 1.42 9.58
C ALA A 213 9.66 2.75 8.84
N LEU A 214 8.79 3.15 7.91
CA LEU A 214 8.88 4.46 7.23
C LEU A 214 8.78 5.65 8.20
N GLN A 215 8.13 5.48 9.33
CA GLN A 215 8.04 6.51 10.37
C GLN A 215 9.23 6.51 11.33
N GLY A 216 10.10 5.49 11.26
CA GLY A 216 11.33 5.39 12.05
C GLY A 216 11.40 4.21 12.99
N VAL A 217 10.45 3.26 12.96
CA VAL A 217 10.60 2.08 13.83
C VAL A 217 11.75 1.22 13.30
N GLY A 218 12.71 0.92 14.17
CA GLY A 218 13.93 0.23 13.79
C GLY A 218 15.07 1.16 13.31
N ASN A 219 14.84 2.48 13.31
CA ASN A 219 15.91 3.47 13.20
C ASN A 219 16.57 3.76 14.56
N GLN A 220 17.80 4.26 14.53
CA GLN A 220 18.56 4.68 15.69
C GLN A 220 18.36 6.18 15.99
N ALA A 221 18.66 6.57 17.22
CA ALA A 221 18.67 7.98 17.60
C ALA A 221 19.63 8.78 16.70
N GLY A 222 19.18 9.93 16.19
CA GLY A 222 19.95 10.75 15.27
C GLY A 222 19.88 10.34 13.79
N ASP A 223 19.31 9.19 13.45
CA ASP A 223 19.03 8.84 12.05
C ASP A 223 18.12 9.89 11.42
N ARG A 224 18.40 10.25 10.17
CA ARG A 224 17.63 11.24 9.39
C ARG A 224 16.93 10.66 8.17
N VAL A 225 17.17 9.39 7.88
CA VAL A 225 16.63 8.69 6.73
C VAL A 225 16.24 7.28 7.12
N VAL A 226 15.22 6.74 6.46
CA VAL A 226 14.92 5.31 6.51
C VAL A 226 15.73 4.65 5.41
N ARG A 227 16.54 3.66 5.79
CA ARG A 227 17.31 2.84 4.86
C ARG A 227 16.65 1.48 4.64
N VAL A 228 17.07 0.82 3.57
CA VAL A 228 16.63 -0.55 3.28
C VAL A 228 16.96 -1.51 4.43
N SER A 229 18.14 -1.38 5.05
CA SER A 229 18.51 -2.19 6.21
C SER A 229 17.58 -1.96 7.42
N ASN A 230 17.09 -0.73 7.65
CA ASN A 230 16.12 -0.45 8.70
C ASN A 230 14.81 -1.21 8.43
N LEU A 231 14.30 -1.14 7.19
CA LEU A 231 13.11 -1.88 6.79
C LEU A 231 13.29 -3.38 7.01
N MET A 232 14.37 -3.96 6.47
CA MET A 232 14.66 -5.40 6.57
C MET A 232 14.67 -5.87 8.03
N ASN A 233 15.43 -5.19 8.87
CA ASN A 233 15.60 -5.56 10.27
C ASN A 233 14.28 -5.48 11.04
N TYR A 234 13.47 -4.44 10.77
CA TYR A 234 12.19 -4.28 11.44
C TYR A 234 11.15 -5.29 10.95
N LEU A 235 10.91 -5.34 9.64
CA LEU A 235 9.92 -6.20 9.00
C LEU A 235 10.19 -7.69 9.29
N GLY A 236 11.45 -8.11 9.26
CA GLY A 236 11.86 -9.49 9.55
C GLY A 236 11.54 -9.93 10.99
N LYS A 237 11.33 -8.98 11.91
CA LYS A 237 10.93 -9.26 13.29
C LYS A 237 9.43 -9.08 13.50
N SER A 238 8.88 -7.95 13.09
CA SER A 238 7.51 -7.54 13.45
C SER A 238 6.44 -8.33 12.69
N VAL A 239 6.64 -8.62 11.41
CA VAL A 239 5.66 -9.36 10.60
C VAL A 239 5.44 -10.79 11.14
N PRO A 240 6.50 -11.61 11.40
CA PRO A 240 6.30 -12.91 12.02
C PRO A 240 5.69 -12.85 13.42
N GLU A 241 6.08 -11.85 14.23
CA GLU A 241 5.58 -11.66 15.59
C GLU A 241 4.07 -11.38 15.60
N THR A 242 3.61 -10.39 14.84
CA THR A 242 2.20 -10.02 14.73
C THR A 242 1.37 -11.15 14.15
N THR A 243 1.85 -11.81 13.09
CA THR A 243 1.12 -12.93 12.46
C THR A 243 0.93 -14.09 13.44
N ARG A 244 1.98 -14.42 14.22
CA ARG A 244 1.89 -15.47 15.25
C ARG A 244 0.92 -15.08 16.36
N GLN A 245 0.96 -13.83 16.84
CA GLN A 245 0.07 -13.34 17.89
C GLN A 245 -1.40 -13.29 17.46
N VAL A 246 -1.66 -12.84 16.23
CA VAL A 246 -3.01 -12.55 15.74
C VAL A 246 -3.69 -13.81 15.18
N TYR A 247 -2.95 -14.64 14.44
CA TYR A 247 -3.47 -15.78 13.68
C TYR A 247 -2.92 -17.15 14.11
N ASN A 248 -1.87 -17.20 14.95
CA ASN A 248 -1.14 -18.43 15.25
C ASN A 248 -0.70 -19.17 13.97
N ARG A 249 -0.13 -18.39 13.04
CA ARG A 249 0.36 -18.79 11.72
C ARG A 249 1.74 -18.16 11.48
N ASN A 250 2.42 -18.62 10.43
CA ASN A 250 3.71 -18.09 10.01
C ASN A 250 3.52 -17.18 8.80
N GLN A 251 4.18 -16.04 8.84
CA GLN A 251 4.45 -15.18 7.70
C GLN A 251 5.86 -14.64 7.90
N THR A 252 6.77 -15.08 7.04
CA THR A 252 8.20 -14.76 7.11
C THR A 252 8.54 -14.01 5.84
N PRO A 253 8.76 -12.68 5.93
CA PRO A 253 9.22 -11.92 4.79
C PRO A 253 10.56 -12.44 4.28
N HIS A 254 10.76 -12.37 2.97
CA HIS A 254 12.05 -12.61 2.35
C HIS A 254 12.65 -11.31 1.84
N PHE A 255 13.94 -11.11 2.09
CA PHE A 255 14.68 -9.92 1.74
C PHE A 255 15.94 -10.33 0.98
N ASP A 256 16.13 -9.76 -0.20
CA ASP A 256 17.35 -9.92 -0.97
C ASP A 256 17.98 -8.54 -1.20
N PHE A 257 19.19 -8.36 -0.66
CA PHE A 257 19.80 -7.07 -0.38
C PHE A 257 21.31 -7.03 -0.70
N ASP A 258 21.78 -7.87 -1.62
CA ASP A 258 23.21 -7.98 -1.92
C ASP A 258 23.83 -6.67 -2.47
N THR A 259 23.02 -5.76 -3.02
CA THR A 259 23.50 -4.51 -3.63
C THR A 259 23.15 -3.26 -2.82
N GLY A 260 23.78 -3.13 -1.65
CA GLY A 260 24.02 -1.84 -0.97
C GLY A 260 22.87 -1.26 -0.16
N ASP A 261 23.23 -0.56 0.94
CA ASP A 261 22.29 0.07 1.86
C ASP A 261 22.03 1.54 1.55
N PHE A 262 20.92 1.81 0.85
CA PHE A 262 20.53 3.16 0.46
C PHE A 262 19.31 3.68 1.22
N ALA A 263 19.20 5.02 1.24
CA ALA A 263 18.04 5.72 1.79
C ALA A 263 16.85 5.59 0.85
N ILE A 264 15.70 5.27 1.42
CA ILE A 264 14.41 5.17 0.73
C ILE A 264 13.42 6.25 1.16
N ALA A 265 13.68 6.98 2.25
CA ALA A 265 12.84 8.09 2.66
C ALA A 265 13.61 9.01 3.60
N LEU A 266 13.19 10.27 3.69
CA LEU A 266 13.54 11.10 4.83
C LEU A 266 12.84 10.58 6.09
N LEU A 267 13.46 10.82 7.23
CA LEU A 267 12.86 10.57 8.52
C LEU A 267 12.43 11.90 9.14
N ARG A 268 11.13 12.04 9.33
CA ARG A 268 10.50 13.25 9.89
C ARG A 268 10.82 14.53 9.10
N GLY A 269 10.77 14.45 7.77
CA GLY A 269 11.13 15.57 6.89
C GLY A 269 12.61 15.98 7.00
N GLY A 270 13.48 15.01 7.30
CA GLY A 270 14.92 15.20 7.48
C GLY A 270 15.33 15.66 8.87
N LYS A 271 14.37 15.93 9.77
CA LYS A 271 14.65 16.32 11.17
C LYS A 271 15.30 15.17 11.96
N GLY A 272 15.02 13.93 11.57
CA GLY A 272 15.50 12.73 12.24
C GLY A 272 14.80 12.41 13.56
N LEU A 273 15.18 11.26 14.15
CA LEU A 273 14.72 10.88 15.49
C LEU A 273 15.47 11.69 16.55
N SER A 274 14.76 12.01 17.64
CA SER A 274 15.37 12.64 18.81
C SER A 274 16.41 11.71 19.45
N GLU A 275 17.21 12.24 20.37
CA GLU A 275 18.17 11.45 21.14
C GLU A 275 17.52 10.34 21.98
N LYS A 276 16.22 10.47 22.29
CA LYS A 276 15.44 9.45 22.99
C LYS A 276 14.84 8.39 22.04
N GLY A 277 15.10 8.52 20.74
CA GLY A 277 14.76 7.52 19.74
C GLY A 277 13.26 7.33 19.52
N TRP A 278 12.89 6.12 19.09
CA TRP A 278 11.52 5.78 18.68
C TRP A 278 10.49 5.86 19.83
N ASP A 279 10.88 5.51 21.05
CA ASP A 279 9.94 5.33 22.17
C ASP A 279 9.27 6.65 22.60
N GLU A 280 9.89 7.80 22.36
CA GLU A 280 9.30 9.12 22.59
C GLU A 280 8.21 9.46 21.56
N VAL A 281 8.26 8.87 20.35
CA VAL A 281 7.39 9.21 19.22
C VAL A 281 6.29 8.14 18.98
N ARG A 282 6.44 6.96 19.61
CA ARG A 282 5.60 5.77 19.40
C ARG A 282 4.10 6.01 19.61
N SER A 283 3.70 6.74 20.65
CA SER A 283 2.29 6.99 20.98
C SER A 283 1.58 7.87 19.95
N GLU A 284 2.32 8.75 19.27
CA GLU A 284 1.78 9.64 18.24
C GLU A 284 1.61 8.96 16.89
N VAL A 285 2.37 7.90 16.60
CA VAL A 285 2.46 7.28 15.26
C VAL A 285 1.37 6.25 15.02
N GLY A 286 1.11 5.34 15.97
CA GLY A 286 0.14 4.25 15.77
C GLY A 286 -1.29 4.73 15.47
N GLN A 287 -1.67 5.92 15.95
CA GLN A 287 -2.98 6.52 15.67
C GLN A 287 -3.07 7.21 14.30
N LYS A 288 -1.93 7.55 13.67
CA LYS A 288 -1.87 8.31 12.41
C LYS A 288 -2.07 7.41 11.20
N VAL A 289 -1.50 6.20 11.21
CA VAL A 289 -1.55 5.26 10.07
C VAL A 289 -3.00 4.91 9.66
N ASN A 290 -3.82 4.50 10.63
CA ASN A 290 -5.21 4.11 10.34
C ASN A 290 -6.06 5.31 9.89
N LYS A 291 -5.79 6.52 10.40
CA LYS A 291 -6.52 7.74 10.01
C LYS A 291 -6.16 8.24 8.61
N ILE A 292 -4.95 7.95 8.12
CA ILE A 292 -4.50 8.36 6.78
C ILE A 292 -5.19 7.49 5.71
N ALA A 293 -5.24 6.18 5.91
CA ALA A 293 -5.86 5.25 4.97
C ALA A 293 -7.35 5.54 4.76
N ASP A 294 -8.10 5.82 5.83
CA ASP A 294 -9.56 6.02 5.76
C ASP A 294 -9.98 7.35 5.10
N LYS A 295 -9.06 8.31 4.97
CA LYS A 295 -9.36 9.67 4.46
C LYS A 295 -8.94 9.89 3.02
N ILE A 296 -8.10 9.01 2.47
CA ILE A 296 -7.54 9.16 1.14
C ILE A 296 -8.55 8.64 0.10
N VAL A 297 -8.91 9.50 -0.86
CA VAL A 297 -9.75 9.11 -1.99
C VAL A 297 -8.94 9.19 -3.28
N GLN A 298 -8.85 8.08 -3.98
CA GLN A 298 -8.25 8.05 -5.31
C GLN A 298 -9.25 8.52 -6.37
N LYS A 299 -8.80 9.42 -7.25
CA LYS A 299 -9.52 9.84 -8.45
C LYS A 299 -8.60 9.70 -9.67
N GLY A 300 -8.80 8.63 -10.44
CA GLY A 300 -7.82 8.21 -11.47
C GLY A 300 -6.43 8.00 -10.85
N LYS A 301 -5.36 8.33 -11.60
CA LYS A 301 -3.95 8.11 -11.18
C LYS A 301 -3.51 8.93 -9.97
N PHE A 302 -4.35 9.82 -9.47
CA PHE A 302 -4.03 10.76 -8.41
C PHE A 302 -4.85 10.47 -7.16
N ILE A 303 -4.16 10.48 -6.02
CA ILE A 303 -4.80 10.53 -4.72
C ILE A 303 -5.12 11.98 -4.38
N THR A 304 -6.39 12.23 -4.10
CA THR A 304 -6.94 13.54 -3.74
C THR A 304 -7.38 13.50 -2.27
N ASN A 305 -7.13 14.57 -1.51
CA ASN A 305 -7.44 14.74 -0.07
C ASN A 305 -6.33 14.38 0.95
N ILE A 306 -5.06 14.40 0.54
CA ILE A 306 -3.93 14.30 1.50
C ILE A 306 -3.96 15.43 2.53
N ASN A 307 -4.38 16.64 2.14
CA ASN A 307 -4.41 17.81 3.02
C ASN A 307 -5.49 17.73 4.11
N GLU A 308 -6.50 16.87 3.99
CA GLU A 308 -7.48 16.60 5.07
C GLU A 308 -7.06 15.42 5.97
N ALA A 309 -6.09 14.63 5.51
CA ALA A 309 -5.26 13.80 6.37
C ALA A 309 -4.22 14.63 7.15
N GLN A 310 -3.90 15.84 6.68
CA GLN A 310 -3.11 16.83 7.43
C GLN A 310 -4.00 17.58 8.45
N GLY A 311 -3.85 17.16 9.70
CA GLY A 311 -4.47 17.76 10.89
C GLY A 311 -3.72 17.34 12.15
N LEU A 312 -2.40 17.19 12.02
CA LEU A 312 -1.50 16.86 13.12
C LEU A 312 -1.33 18.06 14.06
N HIS A 313 -1.88 17.98 15.27
CA HIS A 313 -1.38 18.75 16.39
C HIS A 313 -0.19 18.02 17.02
N ILE A 314 0.93 18.73 17.19
CA ILE A 314 2.08 18.31 18.01
C ILE A 314 2.34 19.43 19.02
N GLY A 315 2.14 19.15 20.32
CA GLY A 315 2.54 20.00 21.46
C GLY A 315 1.44 20.87 22.08
N ASP A 316 1.20 20.70 23.38
CA ASP A 316 0.29 21.51 24.19
C ASP A 316 0.86 22.91 24.50
N ASN A 317 0.19 23.95 24.02
CA ASN A 317 -0.15 25.17 24.78
C ASN A 317 -1.04 26.09 23.92
N PHE A 318 -2.33 26.10 24.25
CA PHE A 318 -3.25 27.17 23.86
C PHE A 318 -2.90 28.41 24.71
N TYR A 319 -2.32 29.44 24.08
CA TYR A 319 -2.49 30.81 24.57
C TYR A 319 -3.59 31.47 23.75
N GLY A 320 -4.62 31.92 24.46
CA GLY A 320 -5.85 32.42 23.89
C GLY A 320 -5.67 33.62 22.95
N GLY A 321 -6.60 33.72 22.01
CA GLY A 321 -6.81 34.87 21.15
C GLY A 321 -8.00 34.62 20.24
N ASP A 322 -9.12 35.26 20.56
CA ASP A 322 -10.36 35.33 19.79
C ASP A 322 -10.13 35.54 18.28
N HIS A 323 -10.87 34.84 17.42
CA HIS A 323 -12.02 35.43 16.73
C HIS A 323 -12.76 34.46 15.79
N ALA A 324 -14.05 34.76 15.66
CA ALA A 324 -15.15 34.00 15.10
C ALA A 324 -15.19 33.86 13.56
N SER A 325 -16.16 33.04 13.12
CA SER A 325 -16.70 32.78 11.76
C SER A 325 -15.94 31.69 10.97
N HIS A 326 -16.52 30.55 10.58
CA HIS A 326 -17.88 30.22 10.17
C HIS A 326 -18.28 28.79 10.57
N LYS A 327 -19.30 28.66 11.43
CA LYS A 327 -20.11 27.45 11.62
C LYS A 327 -21.49 27.70 11.03
N SER A 328 -21.91 27.00 9.97
CA SER A 328 -23.36 26.95 9.64
C SER A 328 -23.88 25.79 8.78
N VAL A 329 -23.21 24.63 8.68
CA VAL A 329 -23.82 23.49 7.93
C VAL A 329 -23.74 22.14 8.65
N VAL A 330 -22.84 21.91 9.60
CA VAL A 330 -22.65 20.56 10.19
C VAL A 330 -23.39 20.35 11.54
N GLN A 331 -23.94 21.41 12.16
CA GLN A 331 -24.60 21.30 13.47
C GLN A 331 -26.08 20.82 13.41
N LYS A 332 -26.70 20.69 12.24
CA LYS A 332 -28.11 20.23 12.14
C LYS A 332 -28.30 18.73 11.87
N ALA A 333 -27.22 17.98 11.62
CA ALA A 333 -27.30 16.54 11.34
C ALA A 333 -27.06 15.64 12.56
N LEU A 334 -26.67 16.20 13.71
CA LEU A 334 -26.25 15.44 14.89
C LEU A 334 -27.19 15.53 16.11
N GLU A 335 -28.31 16.25 16.02
CA GLU A 335 -29.25 16.40 17.15
C GLU A 335 -30.51 15.50 17.08
N ASN A 336 -30.68 14.66 16.04
CA ASN A 336 -31.90 13.84 15.88
C ASN A 336 -31.71 12.31 16.06
N VAL A 337 -30.59 11.84 16.62
CA VAL A 337 -30.38 10.39 16.89
C VAL A 337 -30.56 10.03 18.37
N THR A 338 -30.86 10.99 19.25
CA THR A 338 -31.16 10.72 20.67
C THR A 338 -32.59 11.12 21.06
N ALA A 339 -33.58 10.43 20.51
CA ALA A 339 -34.91 10.29 21.10
C ALA A 339 -35.62 9.10 20.44
N GLY A 340 -35.53 7.92 21.04
CA GLY A 340 -36.10 6.69 20.50
C GLY A 340 -37.59 6.82 20.14
N GLY A 341 -37.90 6.66 18.86
CA GLY A 341 -39.24 6.56 18.32
C GLY A 341 -39.20 5.85 16.96
N ASN A 342 -39.88 4.71 16.85
CA ASN A 342 -40.08 4.00 15.58
C ASN A 342 -40.99 4.82 14.67
N ILE A 343 -40.57 5.11 13.43
CA ILE A 343 -41.48 5.57 12.38
C ILE A 343 -41.17 4.85 11.06
N ASN A 344 -42.18 4.13 10.57
CA ASN A 344 -42.28 3.56 9.23
C ASN A 344 -42.16 4.64 8.16
N VAL A 345 -41.26 4.44 7.19
CA VAL A 345 -41.21 5.29 5.99
C VAL A 345 -41.96 4.59 4.86
N ASN A 346 -43.17 5.08 4.59
CA ASN A 346 -43.85 4.86 3.31
C ASN A 346 -43.17 5.71 2.24
N ILE A 347 -42.68 5.07 1.19
CA ILE A 347 -42.15 5.75 0.01
C ILE A 347 -43.31 6.01 -0.95
N SER A 348 -43.83 7.24 -1.00
CA SER A 348 -44.69 7.68 -2.10
C SER A 348 -43.87 8.39 -3.16
N GLN A 349 -43.87 7.83 -4.37
CA GLN A 349 -43.35 8.40 -5.60
C GLN A 349 -44.07 9.72 -5.93
N SER A 350 -43.32 10.79 -6.24
CA SER A 350 -43.85 11.93 -6.99
C SER A 350 -43.35 11.87 -8.42
N ILE A 351 -44.20 11.36 -9.30
CA ILE A 351 -44.13 11.52 -10.75
C ILE A 351 -44.46 12.99 -11.04
N GLY A 352 -43.60 13.65 -11.82
CA GLY A 352 -43.81 15.03 -12.28
C GLY A 352 -44.93 15.09 -13.32
N ASN A 353 -45.85 16.03 -13.11
CA ASN A 353 -46.75 16.53 -14.14
C ASN A 353 -46.20 17.88 -14.62
N GLU A 354 -45.57 17.89 -15.79
CA GLU A 354 -45.55 19.08 -16.63
C GLU A 354 -46.83 19.08 -17.46
N THR A 355 -47.60 20.15 -17.34
CA THR A 355 -48.72 20.48 -18.21
C THR A 355 -48.22 21.58 -19.15
N ASN A 356 -48.40 21.37 -20.45
CA ASN A 356 -48.59 22.42 -21.44
C ASN A 356 -49.43 21.84 -22.59
N ASP A 357 -50.54 22.55 -22.82
CA ASP A 357 -51.57 22.51 -23.88
C ASP A 357 -52.52 21.30 -23.99
#